data_AF-A0A2W5A4D6-F1
#
_entry.id   AF-A0A2W5A4D6-F1
#
_cell.length_a   1.000
_cell.length_b   1.000
_cell.length_c   1.000
_cell.angle_alpha   90.00
_cell.angle_beta   90.00
_cell.angle_gamma   90.00
#
_symmetry.space_group_name_H-M   'P 1'
#
loop_
_entity.id
_entity.type
_entity.pdbx_description
1 polymer ?
#
loop_
_entity_poly.entity_id
_entity_poly.type
_entity_poly.pdbx_seq_one_letter_code
_entity_poly.pdbx_strand_id
1 'polypeptide(L)'
;MAGLMAAPMVLIEVVLMSAMYKDKKLNAVIVAVSILIGVIFFLGIRQQTAISDEQFLKSMIPHHSGAILMCREANITDPEIKTL
;
A
#
# COMPACT_ATOMS: atom_id res chain seq x y z
N MET A 1 -4.62 -0.45 -0.85
CA MET A 1 -3.54 -1.28 -0.26
C MET A 1 -3.89 -2.75 -0.08
N ALA A 2 -5.11 -3.12 0.30
CA ALA A 2 -5.49 -4.53 0.53
C ALA A 2 -5.07 -5.49 -0.61
N GLY A 3 -5.30 -5.12 -1.87
CA GLY A 3 -4.88 -5.94 -3.02
C GLY A 3 -3.37 -6.18 -3.12
N LEU A 4 -2.54 -5.19 -2.77
CA LEU A 4 -1.07 -5.33 -2.73
C LEU A 4 -0.56 -6.13 -1.56
N MET A 5 -1.35 -6.28 -0.50
CA MET A 5 -1.01 -7.18 0.62
C MET A 5 -1.44 -8.61 0.33
N ALA A 6 -2.66 -8.78 -0.21
CA ALA A 6 -3.23 -10.09 -0.48
C ALA A 6 -2.54 -10.81 -1.65
N ALA A 7 -2.28 -10.12 -2.77
CA ALA A 7 -1.69 -10.73 -3.96
C ALA A 7 -0.36 -11.47 -3.70
N PRO A 8 0.66 -10.86 -3.05
CA PRO A 8 1.90 -11.57 -2.75
C PRO A 8 1.71 -12.68 -1.70
N MET A 9 0.82 -12.49 -0.72
CA MET A 9 0.55 -13.52 0.29
C MET A 9 0.03 -14.82 -0.34
N VAL A 10 -0.94 -14.70 -1.26
CA VAL A 10 -1.48 -15.86 -1.99
C VAL A 10 -0.40 -16.58 -2.80
N LEU A 11 0.52 -15.84 -3.43
CA LEU A 11 1.66 -16.45 -4.14
C LEU A 11 2.56 -17.24 -3.19
N ILE A 12 2.86 -16.67 -2.03
CA ILE A 12 3.68 -17.31 -1.00
C ILE A 12 3.00 -18.60 -0.50
N GLU A 13 1.69 -18.56 -0.21
CA GLU A 13 0.92 -19.72 0.25
C GLU A 13 0.93 -20.87 -0.76
N VAL A 14 0.67 -20.59 -2.05
CA VAL A 14 0.67 -21.62 -3.09
C VAL A 14 2.04 -22.29 -3.25
N VAL A 15 3.13 -21.52 -3.08
CA VAL A 15 4.50 -22.04 -3.16
C VAL A 15 4.87 -22.86 -1.92
N LEU A 16 4.68 -22.30 -0.72
CA LEU A 16 5.12 -22.91 0.53
C LEU A 16 4.24 -24.08 0.97
N MET A 17 2.94 -24.04 0.66
CA MET A 17 1.97 -25.08 1.01
C MET A 17 1.61 -25.96 -0.21
N SER A 18 2.54 -26.12 -1.15
CA SER A 18 2.33 -26.88 -2.39
C SER A 18 1.83 -28.33 -2.19
N ALA A 19 2.16 -28.96 -1.05
CA ALA A 19 1.66 -30.30 -0.69
C ALA A 19 0.16 -30.34 -0.39
N MET A 20 -0.44 -29.22 0.02
CA MET A 20 -1.87 -29.09 0.35
C MET A 20 -2.71 -28.81 -0.91
N TYR A 21 -2.17 -28.04 -1.85
CA TYR A 21 -2.86 -27.64 -3.09
C TYR A 21 -2.53 -28.57 -4.26
N LYS A 22 -3.27 -29.69 -4.38
CA LYS A 22 -2.94 -30.75 -5.35
C LYS A 22 -3.31 -30.43 -6.81
N ASP A 23 -4.28 -29.56 -7.06
CA ASP A 23 -4.71 -29.21 -8.42
C ASP A 23 -3.78 -28.18 -9.05
N LYS A 24 -2.85 -28.66 -9.89
CA LYS A 24 -1.86 -27.80 -10.55
C LYS A 24 -2.47 -26.80 -11.52
N LYS A 25 -3.62 -27.09 -12.14
CA LYS A 25 -4.27 -26.16 -13.08
C LYS A 25 -4.87 -25.00 -12.32
N LEU A 26 -5.61 -25.30 -11.24
CA LEU A 26 -6.20 -24.27 -10.40
C LEU A 26 -5.12 -23.39 -9.76
N ASN A 27 -4.03 -23.98 -9.26
CA ASN A 27 -2.91 -23.22 -8.70
C ASN A 27 -2.28 -22.28 -9.72
N ALA A 28 -2.08 -22.73 -10.96
CA ALA A 28 -1.54 -21.89 -12.03
C ALA A 28 -2.46 -20.71 -12.35
N VAL A 29 -3.78 -20.92 -12.37
CA VAL A 29 -4.78 -19.85 -12.55
C VAL A 29 -4.71 -18.85 -11.39
N ILE A 30 -4.67 -19.34 -10.14
CA ILE A 30 -4.57 -18.48 -8.95
C ILE A 30 -3.29 -17.64 -9.01
N VAL A 31 -2.15 -18.23 -9.34
CA VAL A 31 -0.88 -17.51 -9.46
C VAL A 31 -0.95 -16.42 -10.54
N ALA A 32 -1.47 -16.75 -11.72
CA ALA A 32 -1.59 -15.79 -12.82
C ALA A 32 -2.50 -14.61 -12.46
N VAL A 33 -3.66 -14.90 -11.85
CA VAL A 33 -4.61 -13.88 -11.39
C VAL A 33 -4.00 -13.01 -10.29
N SER A 34 -3.31 -13.60 -9.31
CA SER A 34 -2.64 -12.85 -8.24
C SER A 34 -1.57 -11.90 -8.78
N ILE A 35 -0.76 -12.34 -9.76
CA ILE A 35 0.24 -11.47 -10.41
C ILE A 35 -0.45 -10.31 -11.13
N LEU A 36 -1.49 -10.61 -11.93
CA LEU A 36 -2.23 -9.59 -12.68
C LEU A 36 -2.85 -8.55 -11.73
N ILE A 37 -3.55 -9.00 -10.69
CA ILE A 37 -4.15 -8.17 -9.66
C ILE A 37 -3.07 -7.32 -8.96
N GLY A 38 -1.95 -7.93 -8.59
CA GLY A 38 -0.82 -7.24 -7.97
C GLY A 38 -0.29 -6.10 -8.83
N VAL A 39 -0.08 -6.34 -10.13
CA VAL A 39 0.38 -5.32 -11.09
C VAL A 39 -0.66 -4.21 -11.24
N ILE A 40 -1.93 -4.54 -11.41
CA ILE A 40 -3.02 -3.55 -11.56
C ILE A 40 -3.09 -2.64 -10.33
N PHE A 41 -3.12 -3.21 -9.12
CA PHE A 41 -3.17 -2.41 -7.91
C PHE A 41 -1.88 -1.63 -7.65
N PHE A 42 -0.72 -2.17 -8.04
CA PHE A 42 0.55 -1.46 -7.92
C PHE A 42 0.53 -0.20 -8.78
N LEU A 43 0.18 -0.34 -10.07
CA LEU A 43 0.09 0.77 -11.00
C LEU A 43 -1.00 1.77 -10.59
N GLY A 44 -2.15 1.29 -10.13
CA GLY A 44 -3.26 2.13 -9.67
C GLY A 44 -2.89 2.99 -8.46
N ILE A 45 -2.17 2.44 -7.48
CA ILE A 45 -1.70 3.20 -6.32
C ILE A 45 -0.57 4.15 -6.70
N ARG A 46 0.34 3.75 -7.58
CA ARG A 46 1.42 4.63 -8.04
C ARG A 46 0.90 5.85 -8.78
N GLN A 47 -0.14 5.68 -9.57
CA GLN A 47 -0.75 6.76 -10.35
C GLN A 47 -1.92 7.44 -9.63
N GLN A 48 -2.28 6.99 -8.43
CA GLN A 48 -3.46 7.46 -7.70
C GLN A 48 -4.73 7.45 -8.58
N THR A 49 -4.88 6.44 -9.44
CA THR A 49 -5.85 6.41 -10.55
C THR A 49 -7.30 6.60 -10.14
N ALA A 50 -7.65 6.25 -8.90
CA ALA A 50 -9.01 6.37 -8.35
C ALA A 50 -9.16 7.49 -7.31
N ILE A 51 -8.22 8.43 -7.26
CA ILE A 51 -8.25 9.59 -6.36
C ILE A 51 -8.43 10.86 -7.19
N SER A 52 -9.51 11.60 -6.94
CA SER A 52 -9.72 12.92 -7.56
C SER A 52 -8.96 14.03 -6.82
N ASP A 53 -8.79 15.18 -7.48
CA ASP A 53 -8.21 16.37 -6.87
C ASP A 53 -8.93 16.77 -5.57
N GLU A 54 -10.26 16.68 -5.55
CA GLU A 54 -11.05 16.99 -4.35
C GLU A 54 -10.76 16.01 -3.20
N GLN A 55 -10.69 14.71 -3.49
CA GLN A 55 -10.36 13.70 -2.49
C GLN A 55 -8.93 13.87 -1.98
N PHE A 56 -8.00 14.21 -2.87
CA PHE A 56 -6.63 14.52 -2.53
C PHE A 56 -6.56 15.71 -1.58
N LEU A 57 -7.21 16.83 -1.91
CA LEU A 57 -7.20 18.02 -1.05
C LEU A 57 -7.90 17.78 0.29
N LYS A 58 -9.03 17.07 0.30
CA LYS A 58 -9.73 16.67 1.54
C LYS A 58 -8.86 15.82 2.47
N SER A 59 -7.92 15.04 1.92
CA SER A 59 -6.98 14.25 2.72
C SER A 59 -5.72 15.04 3.11
N MET A 60 -5.15 15.81 2.19
CA MET A 60 -3.83 16.45 2.37
C MET A 60 -3.88 17.73 3.21
N ILE A 61 -4.95 18.53 3.10
CA ILE A 61 -5.10 19.74 3.92
C ILE A 61 -5.07 19.39 5.42
N PRO A 62 -5.90 18.46 5.93
CA PRO A 62 -5.84 18.08 7.34
C PRO A 62 -4.55 17.33 7.70
N HIS A 63 -3.99 16.51 6.80
CA HIS A 63 -2.71 15.83 7.03
C HIS A 63 -1.57 16.83 7.29
N HIS A 64 -1.42 17.86 6.45
CA HIS A 64 -0.41 18.91 6.64
C HIS A 64 -0.70 19.79 7.85
N SER A 65 -1.97 20.12 8.09
CA SER A 65 -2.37 20.86 9.30
C SER A 65 -2.01 20.10 10.57
N GLY A 66 -2.21 18.77 10.57
CA GLY A 66 -1.79 17.87 11.64
C GLY A 66 -0.28 17.87 11.83
N ALA A 67 0.51 17.79 10.74
CA ALA A 67 1.96 17.88 10.83
C ALA A 67 2.44 19.21 11.45
N ILE A 68 1.87 20.34 11.02
CA ILE A 68 2.17 21.66 11.60
C ILE A 68 1.84 21.70 13.09
N LEU A 69 0.67 21.18 13.49
CA LEU A 69 0.27 21.11 14.89
C LEU A 69 1.25 20.25 15.71
N MET A 70 1.62 19.08 15.20
CA MET A 70 2.60 18.21 15.86
C MET A 70 3.95 18.90 16.04
N CYS A 71 4.43 19.64 15.03
CA CYS A 71 5.67 20.41 15.15
C CYS A 71 5.58 21.54 16.20
N ARG A 72 4.43 22.21 16.32
CA ARG A 72 4.21 23.26 17.33
C ARG A 72 4.19 22.71 18.75
N GLU A 73 3.59 21.55 18.95
CA GLU A 73 3.43 20.92 20.27
C GLU A 73 4.63 20.05 20.67
N ALA A 74 5.49 19.66 19.71
CA ALA A 74 6.67 18.86 19.99
C ALA A 74 7.72 19.66 20.78
N ASN A 75 8.18 19.09 21.89
CA ASN A 75 9.28 19.65 22.68
C ASN A 75 10.64 19.32 22.05
N ILE A 76 10.92 19.91 20.89
CA ILE A 76 12.19 19.73 20.18
C ILE A 76 13.27 20.55 20.89
N THR A 77 14.37 19.91 21.29
CA THR A 77 15.51 20.57 21.96
C THR A 77 16.72 20.72 21.03
N ASP A 78 16.87 19.81 20.08
CA ASP A 78 17.95 19.81 19.09
C ASP A 78 17.88 21.07 18.20
N PRO A 79 18.95 21.88 18.15
CA PRO A 79 18.97 23.12 17.37
C PRO A 79 18.97 22.89 15.86
N GLU A 80 19.52 21.80 15.34
CA GLU A 80 19.51 21.51 13.91
C GLU A 80 18.07 21.18 13.46
N ILE A 81 17.34 20.40 14.26
CA ILE A 81 15.95 20.01 13.95
C ILE A 81 15.01 21.22 13.98
N LYS A 82 15.22 22.20 14.87
CA LYS A 82 14.41 23.44 14.93
C LYS A 82 14.51 24.31 13.68
N THR A 83 15.56 24.13 12.88
CA THR A 83 15.79 24.93 11.67
C THR A 83 15.22 24.31 10.40
N LEU A 84 14.69 23.08 10.46
CA LEU A 84 13.99 22.39 9.37
C LEU A 84 12.53 22.85 9.26
#